data_AF-A0A9E0VMF0-F1
#
_entry.id   AF-A0A9E0VMF0-F1
#
_cell.length_a   1.000
_cell.length_b   1.000
_cell.length_c   1.000
_cell.angle_alpha   90.00
_cell.angle_beta   90.00
_cell.angle_gamma   90.00
#
_symmetry.space_group_name_H-M   'P 1'
#
loop_
_entity.id
_entity.type
_entity.pdbx_description
1 polymer ?
#
loop_
_entity_poly.entity_id
_entity_poly.type
_entity_poly.pdbx_seq_one_letter_code
_entity_poly.pdbx_strand_id
1 'polypeptide(L)'
;MDREKSKSGTSSADQPVRFAPLTDGLGFHPFADGLPYAPAGKSANPSNASLPSAPMGTGAVAAGRPQFVYPSPAVTAAAKVASRATAPVPRLPTMGSSVDETVDRIRRELESIQHDRIDQARANAAEVKALQSGLRHSHGLGYVFERSFAYILDSAFNLSVCASILSTALISTDLDNLNALSSGAMLTVAGFLFLCNWALIAAQEVAFGTTIGKRIFGLRLDGNGFECFIRALFFLPSLFFGGLGLLVALFDARKRCWHDRMTKLQPEHWG
;
A
#
# COMPACT_ATOMS: atom_id res chain seq x y z
N MET A 1 56.48 -37.74 -25.64
CA MET A 1 55.85 -38.36 -24.45
C MET A 1 54.73 -37.43 -23.97
N ASP A 2 53.64 -37.26 -24.71
CA ASP A 2 52.61 -38.24 -25.05
C ASP A 2 51.85 -38.76 -23.83
N ARG A 3 50.72 -38.13 -23.50
CA ARG A 3 49.40 -38.76 -23.71
C ARG A 3 48.24 -37.84 -23.30
N GLU A 4 47.37 -37.67 -24.29
CA GLU A 4 45.96 -37.35 -24.19
C GLU A 4 45.21 -38.12 -23.08
N LYS A 5 44.18 -37.49 -22.50
CA LYS A 5 42.80 -38.02 -22.57
C LYS A 5 41.76 -37.02 -22.07
N SER A 6 41.15 -36.35 -23.03
CA SER A 6 39.69 -36.25 -23.24
C SER A 6 38.80 -36.83 -22.13
N LYS A 7 37.95 -35.97 -21.55
CA LYS A 7 36.62 -36.38 -21.06
C LYS A 7 35.55 -35.41 -21.58
N SER A 8 34.76 -35.97 -22.51
CA SER A 8 33.40 -35.58 -22.88
C SER A 8 32.56 -35.16 -21.66
N GLY A 9 31.72 -34.14 -21.69
CA GLY A 9 30.84 -33.76 -22.79
C GLY A 9 29.51 -34.52 -22.70
N THR A 10 28.80 -34.43 -21.56
CA THR A 10 27.39 -34.82 -21.46
C THR A 10 26.53 -33.55 -21.42
N SER A 11 26.13 -33.15 -22.62
CA SER A 11 24.99 -32.27 -22.91
C SER A 11 23.73 -32.83 -22.24
N SER A 12 23.31 -32.22 -21.13
CA SER A 12 22.00 -32.46 -20.52
C SER A 12 20.93 -31.82 -21.41
N ALA A 13 20.52 -32.58 -22.42
CA ALA A 13 19.38 -32.28 -23.27
C ALA A 13 18.11 -32.16 -22.43
N ASP A 14 17.54 -30.96 -22.43
CA ASP A 14 16.15 -30.69 -22.78
C ASP A 14 15.13 -31.74 -22.33
N GLN A 15 14.88 -31.81 -21.01
CA GLN A 15 13.68 -32.47 -20.50
C GLN A 15 12.52 -31.47 -20.50
N PRO A 16 11.43 -31.72 -21.27
CA PRO A 16 10.26 -30.87 -21.25
C PRO A 16 9.61 -30.91 -19.86
N VAL A 17 9.51 -29.75 -19.22
CA VAL A 17 8.85 -29.57 -17.92
C VAL A 17 7.38 -29.92 -18.07
N ARG A 18 6.97 -31.06 -17.49
CA ARG A 18 5.58 -31.55 -17.51
C ARG A 18 4.86 -31.03 -16.27
N PHE A 19 4.03 -30.00 -16.44
CA PHE A 19 3.16 -29.51 -15.37
C PHE A 19 1.94 -30.41 -15.25
N ALA A 20 1.89 -31.22 -14.20
CA ALA A 20 0.66 -31.91 -13.79
C ALA A 20 -0.18 -30.95 -12.92
N PRO A 21 -1.46 -30.73 -13.24
CA PRO A 21 -2.33 -29.93 -12.37
C PRO A 21 -2.54 -30.65 -11.04
N LEU A 22 -2.22 -29.97 -9.93
CA LEU A 22 -2.42 -30.39 -8.54
C LEU A 22 -3.90 -30.29 -8.12
N THR A 23 -4.85 -30.75 -8.95
CA THR A 23 -6.29 -30.64 -8.66
C THR A 23 -6.89 -31.89 -8.03
N ASP A 24 -6.20 -33.03 -8.06
CA ASP A 24 -6.70 -34.28 -7.47
C ASP A 24 -6.10 -34.48 -6.08
N GLY A 25 -6.77 -33.98 -5.03
CA GLY A 25 -6.44 -34.42 -3.67
C GLY A 25 -6.87 -33.56 -2.48
N LEU A 26 -7.36 -32.34 -2.69
CA LEU A 26 -7.91 -31.53 -1.59
C LEU A 26 -9.37 -31.24 -1.86
N GLY A 27 -10.23 -32.16 -1.39
CA GLY A 27 -11.69 -32.10 -1.44
C GLY A 27 -12.28 -30.97 -0.61
N PHE A 28 -11.96 -29.72 -0.96
CA PHE A 28 -12.61 -28.53 -0.46
C PHE A 28 -13.05 -27.68 -1.64
N HIS A 29 -14.31 -27.87 -2.06
CA HIS A 29 -15.03 -26.93 -2.90
C HIS A 29 -15.90 -26.03 -2.00
N PRO A 30 -15.39 -24.89 -1.47
CA PRO A 30 -16.19 -23.99 -0.64
C PRO A 30 -17.26 -23.20 -1.43
N PHE A 31 -17.52 -23.57 -2.69
CA PHE A 31 -18.46 -22.89 -3.58
C PHE A 31 -19.54 -23.81 -4.15
N ALA A 32 -19.60 -25.09 -3.74
CA ALA A 32 -20.70 -25.99 -4.14
C ALA A 32 -22.01 -25.67 -3.39
N ASP A 33 -21.92 -25.10 -2.18
CA ASP A 33 -23.06 -24.63 -1.40
C ASP A 33 -23.31 -23.14 -1.68
N GLY A 34 -24.04 -22.87 -2.77
CA GLY A 34 -24.81 -21.65 -3.03
C GLY A 34 -24.28 -20.33 -2.45
N LEU A 35 -23.72 -19.48 -3.31
CA LEU A 35 -23.41 -18.08 -2.99
C LEU A 35 -24.62 -17.37 -2.34
N PRO A 36 -24.45 -16.69 -1.18
CA PRO A 36 -25.54 -16.06 -0.41
C PRO A 36 -26.13 -14.79 -1.04
N TYR A 37 -25.92 -14.55 -2.34
CA TYR A 37 -26.36 -13.34 -3.03
C TYR A 37 -27.36 -13.61 -4.16
N ALA A 38 -28.14 -14.69 -4.06
CA ALA A 38 -29.35 -14.79 -4.87
C ALA A 38 -30.29 -13.65 -4.45
N PRO A 39 -30.64 -12.70 -5.35
CA PRO A 39 -31.56 -11.62 -5.02
C PRO A 39 -32.92 -12.24 -4.67
N ALA A 40 -33.38 -11.99 -3.44
CA ALA A 40 -34.70 -12.42 -3.00
C ALA A 40 -35.77 -11.91 -3.98
N GLY A 41 -36.37 -12.85 -4.71
CA GLY A 41 -37.49 -12.57 -5.59
C GLY A 41 -38.61 -11.93 -4.78
N LYS A 42 -38.96 -10.70 -5.16
CA LYS A 42 -40.07 -9.93 -4.61
C LYS A 42 -41.38 -10.62 -5.01
N SER A 43 -41.79 -11.64 -4.26
CA SER A 43 -43.10 -12.27 -4.43
C SER A 43 -44.15 -11.42 -3.73
N ALA A 44 -44.95 -10.73 -4.53
CA ALA A 44 -46.17 -10.08 -4.09
C ALA A 44 -47.27 -11.13 -3.92
N ASN A 45 -47.78 -11.29 -2.70
CA ASN A 45 -49.19 -11.67 -2.53
C ASN A 45 -49.71 -11.23 -1.15
N PRO A 46 -50.74 -10.37 -1.07
CA PRO A 46 -51.34 -9.92 0.18
C PRO A 46 -52.68 -10.63 0.42
N SER A 47 -52.70 -11.64 1.27
CA SER A 47 -53.91 -12.05 2.01
C SER A 47 -53.60 -13.24 2.90
N ASN A 48 -53.25 -12.98 4.16
CA ASN A 48 -53.97 -13.55 5.30
C ASN A 48 -53.34 -13.09 6.61
N ALA A 49 -54.21 -12.57 7.45
CA ALA A 49 -53.94 -12.12 8.79
C ALA A 49 -53.58 -13.31 9.71
N SER A 50 -52.55 -13.12 10.53
CA SER A 50 -52.57 -13.54 11.93
C SER A 50 -51.51 -12.73 12.69
N LEU A 51 -52.00 -12.00 13.69
CA LEU A 51 -51.18 -11.31 14.69
C LEU A 51 -50.42 -12.35 15.53
N PRO A 52 -49.12 -12.15 15.82
CA PRO A 52 -48.53 -12.65 17.04
C PRO A 52 -48.52 -11.54 18.10
N SER A 53 -49.17 -11.87 19.21
CA SER A 53 -49.07 -11.19 20.50
C SER A 53 -47.60 -10.97 20.87
N ALA A 54 -47.25 -9.73 21.22
CA ALA A 54 -45.99 -9.41 21.86
C ALA A 54 -45.93 -10.00 23.28
N PRO A 55 -44.78 -10.55 23.69
CA PRO A 55 -44.32 -10.44 25.06
C PRO A 55 -43.26 -9.34 25.17
N MET A 56 -43.58 -8.34 25.98
CA MET A 56 -42.65 -7.39 26.58
C MET A 56 -41.48 -8.12 27.24
N GLY A 57 -40.26 -7.67 26.94
CA GLY A 57 -39.05 -8.12 27.63
C GLY A 57 -37.82 -7.36 27.11
N THR A 58 -37.63 -6.14 27.63
CA THR A 58 -36.40 -5.32 27.64
C THR A 58 -35.29 -5.74 26.67
N GLY A 59 -35.55 -5.61 25.38
CA GLY A 59 -34.51 -5.61 24.35
C GLY A 59 -33.87 -4.23 24.33
N ALA A 60 -32.70 -4.07 24.95
CA ALA A 60 -31.76 -3.04 24.55
C ALA A 60 -31.35 -3.37 23.11
N VAL A 61 -32.16 -2.92 22.14
CA VAL A 61 -31.77 -2.95 20.74
C VAL A 61 -30.57 -2.02 20.69
N ALA A 62 -29.38 -2.60 20.57
CA ALA A 62 -28.18 -1.87 20.30
C ALA A 62 -28.41 -1.17 18.96
N ALA A 63 -28.93 0.05 19.02
CA ALA A 63 -28.89 0.98 17.92
C ALA A 63 -27.40 1.08 17.59
N GLY A 64 -27.00 0.40 16.51
CA GLY A 64 -25.62 0.44 16.05
C GLY A 64 -25.14 1.88 16.02
N ARG A 65 -23.84 2.08 16.21
CA ARG A 65 -23.24 3.41 16.27
C ARG A 65 -23.86 4.33 15.20
N PRO A 66 -24.34 5.53 15.57
CA PRO A 66 -24.96 6.44 14.61
C PRO A 66 -23.99 6.67 13.45
N GLN A 67 -24.33 6.16 12.28
CA GLN A 67 -23.64 6.48 11.05
C GLN A 67 -24.17 7.83 10.58
N PHE A 68 -23.38 8.87 10.81
CA PHE A 68 -23.59 10.14 10.14
C PHE A 68 -23.36 9.94 8.64
N VAL A 69 -24.44 9.90 7.88
CA VAL A 69 -24.39 9.92 6.42
C VAL A 69 -24.03 11.35 6.01
N TYR A 70 -22.73 11.61 5.91
CA TYR A 70 -22.26 12.82 5.25
C TYR A 70 -22.55 12.68 3.76
N PRO A 71 -23.19 13.68 3.11
CA PRO A 71 -23.38 13.65 1.67
C PRO A 71 -22.01 13.48 1.01
N SER A 72 -21.87 12.41 0.23
CA SER A 72 -20.61 12.10 -0.45
C SER A 72 -20.20 13.32 -1.29
N PRO A 73 -19.00 13.90 -1.06
CA PRO A 73 -18.55 15.09 -1.79
C PRO A 73 -18.47 14.85 -3.31
N ALA A 74 -18.45 13.59 -3.75
CA ALA A 74 -18.51 13.21 -5.16
C ALA A 74 -19.83 13.63 -5.85
N VAL A 75 -20.95 13.61 -5.14
CA VAL A 75 -22.27 13.98 -5.71
C VAL A 75 -22.38 15.49 -5.88
N THR A 76 -21.80 16.26 -4.94
CA THR A 76 -21.79 17.73 -5.00
C THR A 76 -20.80 18.26 -6.05
N ALA A 77 -19.66 17.58 -6.25
CA ALA A 77 -18.71 17.93 -7.30
C ALA A 77 -19.28 17.69 -8.71
N ALA A 78 -19.94 16.54 -8.93
CA ALA A 78 -20.56 16.22 -10.21
C ALA A 78 -21.68 17.21 -10.60
N ALA A 79 -22.50 17.63 -9.63
CA ALA A 79 -23.55 18.64 -9.86
C ALA A 79 -22.97 20.02 -10.25
N LYS A 80 -21.80 20.39 -9.69
CA LYS A 80 -21.15 21.67 -10.00
C LYS A 80 -20.53 21.67 -11.40
N VAL A 81 -19.97 20.54 -11.85
CA VAL A 81 -19.42 20.39 -13.22
C VAL A 81 -20.52 20.46 -14.28
N ALA A 82 -21.70 19.89 -14.02
CA ALA A 82 -22.83 19.95 -14.95
C ALA A 82 -23.36 21.38 -15.19
N SER A 83 -23.23 22.27 -14.21
CA SER A 83 -23.74 23.65 -14.31
C SER A 83 -22.88 24.62 -15.13
N ARG A 84 -21.65 24.23 -15.52
CA ARG A 84 -20.69 25.14 -16.18
C ARG A 84 -20.56 24.94 -17.69
N ALA A 85 -21.30 24.00 -18.27
CA ALA A 85 -21.27 23.70 -19.71
C ALA A 85 -22.31 24.53 -20.49
N THR A 86 -22.25 25.86 -20.41
CA THR A 86 -22.89 26.70 -21.44
C THR A 86 -21.90 26.78 -22.60
N ALA A 87 -22.02 25.83 -23.54
CA ALA A 87 -21.17 25.83 -24.73
C ALA A 87 -21.35 27.14 -25.51
N PRO A 88 -20.27 27.81 -25.94
CA PRO A 88 -20.39 29.01 -26.77
C PRO A 88 -21.11 28.65 -28.08
N VAL A 89 -22.14 29.42 -28.41
CA VAL A 89 -22.91 29.25 -29.66
C VAL A 89 -21.99 29.57 -30.84
N PRO A 90 -21.89 28.69 -31.85
CA PRO A 90 -21.11 28.97 -33.06
C PRO A 90 -21.62 30.24 -33.74
N ARG A 91 -20.75 31.21 -34.03
CA ARG A 91 -21.12 32.41 -34.79
C ARG A 91 -21.29 32.03 -36.26
N LEU A 92 -22.42 32.42 -36.85
CA LEU A 92 -22.70 32.17 -38.27
C LEU A 92 -21.65 32.87 -39.18
N PRO A 93 -21.28 32.26 -40.31
CA PRO A 93 -20.31 32.84 -41.24
C PRO A 93 -20.82 34.15 -41.85
N THR A 94 -19.97 35.17 -41.84
CA THR A 94 -20.15 36.41 -42.61
C THR A 94 -20.02 36.12 -44.10
N MET A 95 -21.01 36.50 -44.90
CA MET A 95 -21.00 36.34 -46.36
C MET A 95 -19.77 37.04 -46.96
N GLY A 96 -18.78 36.27 -47.43
CA GLY A 96 -17.59 36.81 -48.10
C GLY A 96 -16.32 35.94 -48.02
N SER A 97 -16.23 34.98 -47.10
CA SER A 97 -15.08 34.08 -47.01
C SER A 97 -15.17 32.93 -48.02
N SER A 98 -14.02 32.52 -48.58
CA SER A 98 -13.98 31.32 -49.41
C SER A 98 -14.31 30.07 -48.58
N VAL A 99 -14.80 29.02 -49.25
CA VAL A 99 -15.13 27.74 -48.59
C VAL A 99 -13.91 27.17 -47.86
N ASP A 100 -12.72 27.28 -48.47
CA ASP A 100 -11.46 26.78 -47.88
C ASP A 100 -11.11 27.52 -46.58
N GLU A 101 -11.25 28.85 -46.54
CA GLU A 101 -11.00 29.63 -45.31
C GLU A 101 -11.97 29.24 -44.19
N THR A 102 -13.21 28.88 -44.55
CA THR A 102 -14.23 28.44 -43.61
C THR A 102 -13.88 27.07 -43.02
N VAL A 103 -13.41 26.13 -43.86
CA VAL A 103 -12.96 24.80 -43.42
C VAL A 103 -11.75 24.89 -42.51
N ASP A 104 -10.75 25.71 -42.85
CA ASP A 104 -9.54 25.90 -42.04
C ASP A 104 -9.84 26.57 -40.70
N ARG A 105 -10.84 27.46 -40.65
CA ARG A 105 -11.31 28.07 -39.40
C ARG A 105 -11.98 27.03 -38.50
N ILE A 106 -12.88 26.23 -39.05
CA ILE A 106 -13.57 25.16 -38.31
C ILE A 106 -12.57 24.13 -37.79
N ARG A 107 -11.57 23.74 -38.59
CA ARG A 107 -10.52 22.82 -38.16
C ARG A 107 -9.74 23.37 -36.97
N ARG A 108 -9.29 24.62 -37.02
CA ARG A 108 -8.55 25.27 -35.91
C ARG A 108 -9.39 25.40 -34.64
N GLU A 109 -10.67 25.76 -34.77
CA GLU A 109 -11.58 25.81 -33.63
C GLU A 109 -11.77 24.42 -33.01
N LEU A 110 -11.94 23.38 -33.83
CA LEU A 110 -12.09 22.01 -33.35
C LEU A 110 -10.83 21.51 -32.62
N GLU A 111 -9.64 21.80 -33.15
CA GLU A 111 -8.36 21.46 -32.51
C GLU A 111 -8.20 22.18 -31.17
N SER A 112 -8.57 23.46 -31.08
CA SER A 112 -8.54 24.21 -29.81
C SER A 112 -9.49 23.62 -28.77
N ILE A 113 -10.71 23.26 -29.16
CA ILE A 113 -11.71 22.65 -28.27
C ILE A 113 -11.23 21.27 -27.77
N GLN A 114 -10.56 20.49 -28.63
CA GLN A 114 -10.00 19.20 -28.23
C GLN A 114 -8.88 19.37 -27.20
N HIS A 115 -7.98 20.34 -27.40
CA HIS A 115 -6.89 20.62 -26.47
C HIS A 115 -7.42 21.02 -25.08
N ASP A 116 -8.35 21.96 -25.03
CA ASP A 116 -8.97 22.44 -23.78
C ASP A 116 -9.69 21.30 -23.03
N ARG A 117 -10.38 20.41 -23.76
CA ARG A 117 -11.04 19.24 -23.15
C ARG A 117 -10.05 18.24 -22.56
N ILE A 118 -8.91 18.02 -23.23
CA ILE A 118 -7.86 17.12 -22.72
C ILE A 118 -7.26 17.70 -21.44
N ASP A 119 -6.97 19.00 -21.41
CA ASP A 119 -6.39 19.64 -20.23
C ASP A 119 -7.37 19.70 -19.06
N GLN A 120 -8.65 19.98 -19.34
CA GLN A 120 -9.71 19.92 -18.33
C GLN A 120 -9.89 18.50 -17.79
N ALA A 121 -9.84 17.48 -18.64
CA ALA A 121 -9.92 16.08 -18.21
C ALA A 121 -8.72 15.70 -17.33
N ARG A 122 -7.51 16.18 -17.64
CA ARG A 122 -6.31 15.99 -16.81
C ARG A 122 -6.44 16.69 -15.46
N ALA A 123 -6.94 17.93 -15.44
CA ALA A 123 -7.17 18.67 -14.20
C ALA A 123 -8.20 17.97 -13.30
N ASN A 124 -9.33 17.54 -13.87
CA ASN A 124 -10.35 16.80 -13.15
C ASN A 124 -9.83 15.45 -12.63
N ALA A 125 -9.05 14.73 -13.42
CA ALA A 125 -8.44 13.47 -12.99
C ALA A 125 -7.45 13.68 -11.82
N ALA A 126 -6.68 14.77 -11.84
CA ALA A 126 -5.80 15.14 -10.74
C ALA A 126 -6.59 15.49 -9.47
N GLU A 127 -7.70 16.23 -9.60
CA GLU A 127 -8.59 16.56 -8.48
C GLU A 127 -9.25 15.31 -7.88
N VAL A 128 -9.76 14.40 -8.72
CA VAL A 128 -10.34 13.12 -8.26
C VAL A 128 -9.29 12.28 -7.54
N LYS A 129 -8.05 12.25 -8.03
CA LYS A 129 -6.94 11.54 -7.35
C LYS A 129 -6.59 12.20 -6.01
N ALA A 130 -6.63 13.53 -5.92
CA ALA A 130 -6.44 14.27 -4.68
C ALA A 130 -7.56 13.99 -3.67
N LEU A 131 -8.82 13.95 -4.13
CA LEU A 131 -9.98 13.64 -3.28
C LEU A 131 -9.97 12.18 -2.84
N GLN A 132 -9.67 11.24 -3.73
CA GLN A 132 -9.55 9.82 -3.39
C GLN A 132 -8.41 9.59 -2.39
N SER A 133 -7.26 10.26 -2.55
CA SER A 133 -6.17 10.16 -1.57
C SER A 133 -6.52 10.80 -0.22
N GLY A 134 -7.37 11.83 -0.20
CA GLY A 134 -7.90 12.43 1.02
C GLY A 134 -8.95 11.56 1.74
N LEU A 135 -9.81 10.88 0.97
CA LEU A 135 -10.87 10.02 1.50
C LEU A 135 -10.36 8.64 1.92
N ARG A 136 -9.26 8.16 1.33
CA ARG A 136 -8.99 6.72 1.39
C ARG A 136 -8.72 6.22 2.80
N HIS A 137 -7.79 6.72 3.60
CA HIS A 137 -7.39 5.96 4.79
C HIS A 137 -7.29 6.83 6.05
N SER A 138 -8.42 6.93 6.77
CA SER A 138 -8.36 7.18 8.21
C SER A 138 -7.78 5.93 8.87
N HIS A 139 -6.45 5.89 8.99
CA HIS A 139 -5.77 4.80 9.67
C HIS A 139 -6.16 4.82 11.15
N GLY A 140 -6.67 3.68 11.64
CA GLY A 140 -6.98 3.51 13.06
C GLY A 140 -5.73 3.36 13.92
N LEU A 141 -5.90 3.22 15.23
CA LEU A 141 -4.80 2.85 16.13
C LEU A 141 -4.18 1.48 15.77
N GLY A 142 -4.98 0.56 15.21
CA GLY A 142 -4.50 -0.74 14.74
C GLY A 142 -3.36 -0.65 13.73
N TYR A 143 -3.38 0.34 12.84
CA TYR A 143 -2.30 0.57 11.88
C TYR A 143 -0.97 0.97 12.55
N VAL A 144 -1.01 1.78 13.61
CA VAL A 144 0.20 2.12 14.38
C VAL A 144 0.76 0.88 15.08
N PHE A 145 -0.12 0.02 15.58
CA PHE A 145 0.25 -1.26 16.18
C PHE A 145 0.91 -2.19 15.14
N GLU A 146 0.30 -2.37 13.97
CA GLU A 146 0.85 -3.16 12.85
C GLU A 146 2.26 -2.68 12.47
N ARG A 147 2.45 -1.36 12.35
CA ARG A 147 3.77 -0.78 12.05
C ARG A 147 4.80 -1.02 13.14
N SER A 148 4.39 -0.88 14.40
CA SER A 148 5.27 -1.09 15.55
C SER A 148 5.69 -2.55 15.63
N PHE A 149 4.75 -3.47 15.44
CA PHE A 149 5.01 -4.90 15.50
C PHE A 149 5.83 -5.39 14.30
N ALA A 150 5.57 -4.86 13.10
CA ALA A 150 6.40 -5.09 11.92
C ALA A 150 7.88 -4.76 12.21
N TYR A 151 8.14 -3.59 12.78
CA TYR A 151 9.49 -3.17 13.15
C TYR A 151 10.13 -4.06 14.22
N ILE A 152 9.35 -4.49 15.23
CA ILE A 152 9.82 -5.42 16.27
C ILE A 152 10.22 -6.77 15.65
N LEU A 153 9.40 -7.31 14.74
CA LEU A 153 9.70 -8.56 14.03
C LEU A 153 10.96 -8.44 13.18
N ASP A 154 11.06 -7.38 12.38
CA ASP A 154 12.25 -7.12 11.55
C ASP A 154 13.52 -7.01 12.41
N SER A 155 13.44 -6.27 13.52
CA SER A 155 14.56 -6.08 14.42
C SER A 155 14.95 -7.37 15.13
N ALA A 156 13.99 -8.14 15.62
CA ALA A 156 14.25 -9.42 16.28
C ALA A 156 14.95 -10.40 15.32
N PHE A 157 14.45 -10.50 14.09
CA PHE A 157 15.06 -11.33 13.07
C PHE A 157 16.49 -10.88 12.72
N ASN A 158 16.67 -9.61 12.35
CA ASN A 158 17.98 -9.09 11.96
C ASN A 158 19.00 -9.16 13.11
N LEU A 159 18.60 -8.78 14.33
CA LEU A 159 19.49 -8.86 15.50
C LEU A 159 19.85 -10.31 15.82
N SER A 160 18.92 -11.27 15.69
CA SER A 160 19.25 -12.69 15.92
C SER A 160 20.30 -13.20 14.93
N VAL A 161 20.18 -12.81 13.65
CA VAL A 161 21.14 -13.19 12.60
C VAL A 161 22.50 -12.52 12.84
N CYS A 162 22.52 -11.21 13.06
CA CYS A 162 23.76 -10.47 13.33
C CYS A 162 24.45 -10.94 14.61
N ALA A 163 23.71 -11.17 15.70
CA ALA A 163 24.26 -11.67 16.95
C ALA A 163 24.82 -13.08 16.78
N SER A 164 24.17 -13.95 15.99
CA SER A 164 24.67 -15.30 15.71
C SER A 164 25.98 -15.25 14.93
N ILE A 165 26.06 -14.44 13.87
CA ILE A 165 27.29 -14.27 13.08
C ILE A 165 28.41 -13.69 13.94
N LEU A 166 28.12 -12.65 14.73
CA LEU A 166 29.10 -12.03 15.60
C LEU A 166 29.59 -13.00 16.68
N SER A 167 28.69 -13.78 17.28
CA SER A 167 29.04 -14.80 18.28
C SER A 167 29.97 -15.85 17.69
N THR A 168 29.65 -16.37 16.49
CA THR A 168 30.53 -17.31 15.78
C THR A 168 31.89 -16.70 15.48
N ALA A 169 31.95 -15.42 15.09
CA ALA A 169 33.21 -14.73 14.83
C ALA A 169 34.06 -14.54 16.10
N LEU A 170 33.43 -14.22 17.24
CA LEU A 170 34.12 -14.08 18.53
C LEU A 170 34.68 -15.42 19.01
N ILE A 171 33.90 -16.50 18.92
CA ILE A 171 34.37 -17.86 19.24
C ILE A 171 35.53 -18.26 18.32
N SER A 172 35.45 -17.94 17.03
CA SER A 172 36.50 -18.28 16.06
C SER A 172 37.80 -17.51 16.25
N THR A 173 37.82 -16.47 17.08
CA THR A 173 39.00 -15.62 17.32
C THR A 173 39.62 -15.85 18.70
N ASP A 174 39.23 -16.93 19.40
CA ASP A 174 39.64 -17.25 20.77
C ASP A 174 39.40 -16.10 21.78
N LEU A 175 38.44 -15.21 21.48
CA LEU A 175 37.98 -14.15 22.37
C LEU A 175 36.93 -14.67 23.38
N ASP A 176 37.06 -15.93 23.79
CA ASP A 176 36.06 -16.67 24.58
C ASP A 176 35.87 -16.10 26.00
N ASN A 177 36.78 -15.27 26.49
CA ASN A 177 36.64 -14.55 27.74
C ASN A 177 35.73 -13.32 27.60
N LEU A 178 34.45 -13.56 27.27
CA LEU A 178 33.40 -12.53 27.24
C LEU A 178 33.22 -11.84 28.60
N ASN A 179 33.59 -12.51 29.71
CA ASN A 179 33.60 -11.92 31.05
C ASN A 179 34.64 -10.79 31.22
N ALA A 180 35.61 -10.67 30.30
CA ALA A 180 36.61 -9.61 30.28
C ALA A 180 36.25 -8.46 29.32
N LEU A 181 35.09 -8.49 28.66
CA LEU A 181 34.64 -7.37 27.84
C LEU A 181 34.40 -6.17 28.74
N SER A 182 35.30 -5.19 28.65
CA SER A 182 35.11 -3.88 29.28
C SER A 182 33.74 -3.31 28.90
N SER A 183 33.16 -2.49 29.77
CA SER A 183 31.89 -1.81 29.47
C SER A 183 31.94 -1.04 28.14
N GLY A 184 33.12 -0.53 27.78
CA GLY A 184 33.35 0.11 26.48
C GLY A 184 33.21 -0.85 25.30
N ALA A 185 33.73 -2.07 25.41
CA ALA A 185 33.60 -3.08 24.35
C ALA A 185 32.14 -3.55 24.18
N MET A 186 31.39 -3.72 25.27
CA MET A 186 29.95 -4.01 25.21
C MET A 186 29.16 -2.88 24.54
N LEU A 187 29.50 -1.62 24.82
CA LEU A 187 28.89 -0.47 24.14
C LEU A 187 29.20 -0.46 22.64
N THR A 188 30.44 -0.79 22.26
CA THR A 188 30.84 -0.90 20.84
C THR A 188 30.08 -2.01 20.13
N VAL A 189 29.93 -3.19 20.76
CA VAL A 189 29.15 -4.31 20.21
C VAL A 189 27.67 -3.92 20.06
N ALA A 190 27.09 -3.29 21.08
CA ALA A 190 25.71 -2.83 21.03
C ALA A 190 25.50 -1.78 19.93
N GLY A 191 26.41 -0.81 19.81
CA GLY A 191 26.38 0.21 18.75
C GLY A 191 26.53 -0.38 17.35
N PHE A 192 27.42 -1.37 17.19
CA PHE A 192 27.58 -2.11 15.94
C PHE A 192 26.30 -2.86 15.55
N LEU A 193 25.74 -3.65 16.47
CA LEU A 193 24.49 -4.39 16.22
C LEU A 193 23.32 -3.44 15.91
N PHE A 194 23.24 -2.32 16.61
CA PHE A 194 22.24 -1.28 16.36
C PHE A 194 22.34 -0.71 14.94
N LEU A 195 23.54 -0.30 14.51
CA LEU A 195 23.77 0.26 13.19
C LEU A 195 23.57 -0.79 12.09
N CYS A 196 24.03 -2.02 12.29
CA CYS A 196 23.79 -3.13 11.37
C CYS A 196 22.29 -3.43 11.21
N ASN A 197 21.54 -3.49 12.31
CA ASN A 197 20.08 -3.68 12.27
C ASN A 197 19.40 -2.57 11.46
N TRP A 198 19.74 -1.31 11.73
CA TRP A 198 19.22 -0.18 10.97
C TRP A 198 19.58 -0.27 9.48
N ALA A 199 20.85 -0.58 9.16
CA ALA A 199 21.31 -0.67 7.78
C ALA A 199 20.61 -1.80 7.01
N LEU A 200 20.37 -2.95 7.63
CA LEU A 200 19.64 -4.07 7.01
C LEU A 200 18.17 -3.70 6.73
N ILE A 201 17.50 -3.06 7.68
CA ILE A 201 16.12 -2.57 7.50
C ILE A 201 16.08 -1.54 6.36
N ALA A 202 17.00 -0.57 6.36
CA ALA A 202 17.09 0.45 5.33
C ALA A 202 17.36 -0.17 3.94
N ALA A 203 18.28 -1.13 3.85
CA ALA A 203 18.58 -1.83 2.61
C ALA A 203 17.36 -2.60 2.07
N GLN A 204 16.59 -3.26 2.94
CA GLN A 204 15.35 -3.93 2.55
C GLN A 204 14.30 -2.94 2.04
N GLU A 205 14.10 -1.80 2.73
CA GLU A 205 13.18 -0.75 2.29
C GLU A 205 13.59 -0.16 0.93
N VAL A 206 14.87 0.09 0.72
CA VAL A 206 15.40 0.68 -0.52
C VAL A 206 15.32 -0.32 -1.69
N ALA A 207 15.68 -1.59 -1.45
CA ALA A 207 15.73 -2.60 -2.50
C ALA A 207 14.34 -3.15 -2.87
N PHE A 208 13.46 -3.37 -1.89
CA PHE A 208 12.19 -4.06 -2.08
C PHE A 208 10.96 -3.16 -1.88
N GLY A 209 11.14 -1.93 -1.40
CA GLY A 209 10.03 -1.05 -1.01
C GLY A 209 9.29 -1.53 0.25
N THR A 210 9.74 -2.62 0.88
CA THR A 210 9.12 -3.15 2.10
C THR A 210 10.10 -4.07 2.84
N THR A 211 9.87 -4.26 4.13
CA THR A 211 10.60 -5.20 4.98
C THR A 211 9.78 -6.48 5.16
N ILE A 212 10.38 -7.53 5.71
CA ILE A 212 9.71 -8.82 5.92
C ILE A 212 8.53 -8.64 6.88
N GLY A 213 8.76 -7.98 8.01
CA GLY A 213 7.75 -7.67 9.01
C GLY A 213 6.60 -6.86 8.42
N LYS A 214 6.90 -5.82 7.63
CA LYS A 214 5.84 -5.04 6.97
C LYS A 214 5.04 -5.85 5.97
N ARG A 215 5.70 -6.73 5.21
CA ARG A 215 5.03 -7.62 4.25
C ARG A 215 4.04 -8.56 4.94
N ILE A 216 4.32 -9.05 6.17
CA ILE A 216 3.39 -9.87 6.95
C ILE A 216 2.08 -9.12 7.24
N PHE A 217 2.15 -7.81 7.48
CA PHE A 217 0.99 -6.94 7.70
C PHE A 217 0.41 -6.33 6.41
N GLY A 218 0.91 -6.74 5.24
CA GLY A 218 0.49 -6.18 3.95
C GLY A 218 0.89 -4.73 3.76
N LEU A 219 1.91 -4.22 4.45
CA LEU A 219 2.38 -2.84 4.35
C LEU A 219 3.52 -2.70 3.32
N ARG A 220 3.53 -1.60 2.56
CA ARG A 220 4.62 -1.24 1.63
C ARG A 220 4.78 0.26 1.51
N LEU A 221 5.98 0.66 1.11
CA LEU A 221 6.33 2.02 0.76
C LEU A 221 6.20 2.23 -0.75
N ASP A 222 5.34 3.17 -1.13
CA ASP A 222 5.14 3.57 -2.53
C ASP A 222 6.03 4.77 -2.89
N GLY A 223 7.34 4.60 -2.66
CA GLY A 223 8.36 5.60 -2.95
C GLY A 223 9.47 5.04 -3.83
N ASN A 224 10.27 5.92 -4.43
CA ASN A 224 11.49 5.50 -5.09
C ASN A 224 12.57 5.11 -4.06
N GLY A 225 13.61 4.37 -4.48
CA GLY A 225 14.66 3.91 -3.57
C GLY A 225 15.37 5.04 -2.82
N PHE A 226 15.51 6.22 -3.44
CA PHE A 226 16.11 7.39 -2.80
C PHE A 226 15.21 7.98 -1.69
N GLU A 227 13.90 8.09 -1.91
CA GLU A 227 12.92 8.53 -0.91
C GLU A 227 12.87 7.57 0.28
N CYS A 228 12.90 6.26 0.02
CA CYS A 228 13.02 5.23 1.06
C CYS A 228 14.30 5.41 1.87
N PHE A 229 15.43 5.68 1.22
CA PHE A 229 16.71 5.89 1.89
C PHE A 229 16.70 7.14 2.79
N ILE A 230 16.23 8.28 2.27
CA ILE A 230 16.11 9.52 3.05
C ILE A 230 15.17 9.32 4.24
N ARG A 231 14.09 8.55 4.06
CA ARG A 231 13.17 8.20 5.14
C ARG A 231 13.85 7.37 6.23
N ALA A 232 14.65 6.38 5.84
CA ALA A 232 15.43 5.56 6.76
C ALA A 232 16.48 6.40 7.52
N LEU A 233 17.08 7.43 6.90
CA LEU A 233 17.97 8.36 7.59
C LEU A 233 17.23 9.18 8.66
N PHE A 234 16.05 9.72 8.36
CA PHE A 234 15.22 10.40 9.36
C PHE A 234 14.64 9.45 10.42
N PHE A 235 14.63 8.14 10.17
CA PHE A 235 14.26 7.17 11.20
C PHE A 235 15.33 7.03 12.29
N LEU A 236 16.62 7.26 11.98
CA LEU A 236 17.73 7.05 12.90
C LEU A 236 17.65 7.91 14.18
N PRO A 237 17.39 9.25 14.13
CA PRO A 237 17.21 10.04 15.35
C PRO A 237 16.01 9.58 16.17
N SER A 238 14.90 9.24 15.50
CA SER A 238 13.71 8.72 16.18
C SER A 238 14.03 7.42 16.92
N LEU A 239 14.84 6.55 16.32
CA LEU A 239 15.24 5.29 16.93
C LEU A 239 16.20 5.50 18.11
N PHE A 240 17.18 6.41 17.97
CA PHE A 240 18.12 6.76 19.02
C PHE A 240 17.42 7.25 20.30
N PHE A 241 16.35 8.03 20.15
CA PHE A 241 15.52 8.50 21.25
C PHE A 241 14.37 7.53 21.60
N GLY A 242 14.60 6.21 21.51
CA GLY A 242 13.66 5.19 21.98
C GLY A 242 12.35 5.12 21.20
N GLY A 243 12.35 5.49 19.92
CA GLY A 243 11.15 5.48 19.10
C GLY A 243 10.23 6.69 19.30
N LEU A 244 10.73 7.80 19.85
CA LEU A 244 9.98 9.04 20.10
C LEU A 244 9.15 9.52 18.89
N GLY A 245 9.61 9.26 17.66
CA GLY A 245 8.86 9.59 16.45
C GLY A 245 7.56 8.81 16.24
N LEU A 246 7.34 7.69 16.95
CA LEU A 246 6.07 6.95 16.99
C LEU A 246 5.01 7.67 17.84
N LEU A 247 5.41 8.43 18.87
CA LEU A 247 4.46 9.18 19.70
C LEU A 247 3.70 10.21 18.88
N VAL A 248 4.36 10.80 17.87
CA VAL A 248 3.72 11.73 16.92
C VAL A 248 2.58 11.05 16.15
N ALA A 249 2.71 9.76 15.82
CA ALA A 249 1.69 9.02 15.09
C ALA A 249 0.42 8.79 15.93
N LEU A 250 0.51 8.78 17.26
CA LEU A 250 -0.67 8.62 18.12
C LEU A 250 -1.62 9.83 17.98
N PHE A 251 -1.06 11.03 17.86
CA PHE A 251 -1.80 12.29 17.75
C PHE A 251 -2.07 12.75 16.31
N ASP A 252 -1.36 12.20 15.31
CA ASP A 252 -1.64 12.51 13.91
C ASP A 252 -2.95 11.84 13.45
N ALA A 253 -3.85 12.60 12.81
CA ALA A 253 -5.07 12.07 12.21
C ALA A 253 -4.79 11.05 11.09
N ARG A 254 -3.65 11.18 10.41
CA ARG A 254 -3.17 10.27 9.36
C ARG A 254 -2.22 9.19 9.90
N LYS A 255 -1.98 9.15 11.21
CA LYS A 255 -1.08 8.19 11.86
C LYS A 255 0.34 8.17 11.29
N ARG A 256 0.82 9.33 10.82
CA ARG A 256 2.18 9.49 10.30
C ARG A 256 3.18 9.62 11.44
N CYS A 257 4.25 8.86 11.36
CA CYS A 257 5.38 9.05 12.25
C CYS A 257 6.15 10.32 11.86
N TRP A 258 6.99 10.81 12.77
CA TRP A 258 7.82 12.00 12.51
C TRP A 258 8.65 11.87 11.22
N HIS A 259 9.30 10.72 11.00
CA HIS A 259 10.11 10.47 9.81
C HIS A 259 9.27 10.38 8.52
N ASP A 260 8.02 9.90 8.59
CA ASP A 260 7.12 9.89 7.42
C ASP A 260 6.69 11.30 7.03
N ARG A 261 6.53 12.20 8.00
CA ARG A 261 6.17 13.61 7.73
C ARG A 261 7.27 14.33 6.97
N MET A 262 8.54 14.04 7.29
CA MET A 262 9.69 14.67 6.64
C MET A 262 9.83 14.26 5.18
N THR A 263 9.53 13.00 4.86
CA THR A 263 9.65 12.49 3.48
C THR A 263 8.35 12.45 2.71
N LYS A 264 7.22 12.70 3.39
CA LYS A 264 5.86 12.49 2.88
C LYS A 264 5.60 11.05 2.41
N LEU A 265 6.43 10.09 2.83
CA LEU A 265 6.35 8.69 2.47
C LEU A 265 5.91 7.86 3.68
N GLN A 266 4.70 7.30 3.61
CA GLN A 266 4.11 6.46 4.66
C GLN A 266 3.90 5.03 4.14
N PRO A 267 3.98 3.99 4.99
CA PRO A 267 3.58 2.65 4.59
C PRO A 267 2.07 2.61 4.31
N GLU A 268 1.65 2.00 3.20
CA GLU A 268 0.24 1.80 2.86
C GLU A 268 -0.06 0.31 2.70
N HIS A 269 -1.31 -0.08 2.98
CA HIS A 269 -1.74 -1.46 2.77
C HIS A 269 -1.75 -1.80 1.27
N TRP A 270 -1.30 -2.99 0.91
CA TRP A 270 -1.46 -3.53 -0.44
C TRP A 270 -2.96 -3.66 -0.74
N GLY A 271 -3.38 -2.90 -1.76
CA GLY A 271 -4.70 -3.06 -2.39
C GLY A 271 -4.72 -4.20 -3.39
#